data_AF-A0A8T6HBB3-F1
#
_entry.id   AF-A0A8T6HBB3-F1
#
_cell.length_a   1.000
_cell.length_b   1.000
_cell.length_c   1.000
_cell.angle_alpha   90.00
_cell.angle_beta   90.00
_cell.angle_gamma   90.00
#
_symmetry.space_group_name_H-M   'P 1'
#
loop_
_entity.id
_entity.type
_entity.pdbx_description
1 polymer ?
#
loop_
_entity_poly.entity_id
_entity_poly.type
_entity_poly.pdbx_seq_one_letter_code
_entity_poly.pdbx_strand_id
1 'polypeptide(L)'
;MDLLAVFVLASLIGAFMLVRVILWTTNRAAGSAITRYFKASEHILETGEPPAEWLVPPLRRRIFSAAPPAVTQDEIMKRLDELFRFFEHCSFFENEWTREQLLAQLEAVRATWAKRDFA
;
A
#
# COMPACT_ATOMS: atom_id res chain seq x y z
N MET A 1 -4.42 -13.51 49.86
CA MET A 1 -3.74 -12.98 48.66
C MET A 1 -4.07 -11.51 48.58
N ASP A 2 -3.06 -10.66 48.58
CA ASP A 2 -3.25 -9.20 48.65
C ASP A 2 -3.96 -8.71 47.38
N LEU A 3 -5.06 -7.98 47.56
CA LEU A 3 -5.84 -7.37 46.47
C LEU A 3 -4.95 -6.58 45.51
N LEU A 4 -3.91 -5.94 46.04
CA LEU A 4 -2.90 -5.20 45.27
C LEU A 4 -2.13 -6.12 44.31
N ALA A 5 -1.72 -7.32 44.75
CA ALA A 5 -1.02 -8.28 43.91
C ALA A 5 -1.91 -8.80 42.76
N VAL A 6 -3.20 -9.03 43.03
CA VAL A 6 -4.18 -9.43 42.00
C VAL A 6 -4.37 -8.31 40.96
N PHE A 7 -4.46 -7.06 41.42
CA PHE A 7 -4.64 -5.92 40.52
C PHE A 7 -3.41 -5.69 39.62
N VAL A 8 -2.22 -5.78 40.20
CA VAL A 8 -0.95 -5.70 39.44
C VAL A 8 -0.85 -6.82 38.40
N LEU A 9 -1.18 -8.06 38.79
CA LEU A 9 -1.15 -9.19 37.87
C LEU A 9 -2.16 -9.02 36.72
N ALA A 10 -3.39 -8.62 37.03
CA ALA A 10 -4.41 -8.35 36.02
C ALA A 10 -3.98 -7.22 35.06
N SER A 11 -3.35 -6.16 35.58
CA SER A 11 -2.82 -5.06 34.77
C SER A 11 -1.70 -5.52 33.84
N LEU A 12 -0.79 -6.38 34.31
CA LEU A 12 0.29 -6.91 33.47
C LEU A 12 -0.24 -7.81 32.35
N ILE A 13 -1.22 -8.67 32.66
CA ILE A 13 -1.89 -9.52 31.66
C ILE A 13 -2.61 -8.66 30.62
N GLY A 14 -3.34 -7.62 31.07
CA GLY A 14 -4.01 -6.67 30.20
C GLY A 14 -3.05 -5.93 29.27
N ALA A 15 -1.94 -5.41 29.81
CA ALA A 15 -0.91 -4.74 29.01
C ALA A 15 -0.29 -5.69 27.97
N PHE A 16 0.03 -6.93 28.36
CA PHE A 16 0.59 -7.92 27.45
C PHE A 16 -0.37 -8.28 26.31
N MET A 17 -1.66 -8.50 26.63
CA MET A 17 -2.71 -8.73 25.64
C MET A 17 -2.82 -7.57 24.66
N LEU A 18 -2.80 -6.33 25.16
CA LEU A 18 -2.90 -5.12 24.34
C LEU A 18 -1.73 -4.99 23.36
N VAL A 19 -0.50 -5.22 23.81
CA VAL A 19 0.68 -5.25 22.93
C VAL A 19 0.51 -6.31 21.84
N ARG A 20 0.01 -7.50 22.20
CA ARG A 20 -0.19 -8.59 21.23
C ARG A 20 -1.24 -8.24 20.17
N VAL A 21 -2.34 -7.61 20.57
CA VAL A 21 -3.38 -7.14 19.64
C VAL A 21 -2.80 -6.09 18.70
N ILE A 22 -2.05 -5.11 19.23
CA ILE A 22 -1.38 -4.09 18.40
C ILE A 22 -0.48 -4.75 17.36
N LEU A 23 0.45 -5.60 17.79
CA LEU A 23 1.37 -6.28 16.89
C LEU A 23 0.64 -7.13 15.84
N TRP A 24 -0.42 -7.84 16.23
CA TRP A 24 -1.23 -8.62 15.29
C TRP A 24 -1.92 -7.73 14.25
N THR A 25 -2.51 -6.60 14.67
CA THR A 25 -3.17 -5.66 13.75
C THR A 25 -2.16 -5.00 12.81
N THR A 26 -1.00 -4.57 13.30
CA THR A 26 0.06 -3.96 12.50
C THR A 26 0.61 -4.94 11.48
N ASN A 27 0.88 -6.20 11.87
CA ASN A 27 1.41 -7.20 10.96
C ASN A 27 0.40 -7.57 9.87
N ARG A 28 -0.89 -7.65 10.22
CA ARG A 28 -1.96 -7.90 9.25
C ARG A 28 -2.15 -6.73 8.27
N ALA A 29 -2.08 -5.49 8.76
CA ALA A 29 -2.19 -4.29 7.93
C ALA A 29 -0.98 -4.09 7.02
N ALA A 30 0.23 -4.35 7.53
CA ALA A 30 1.45 -4.29 6.74
C ALA A 30 1.41 -5.34 5.62
N GLY A 31 1.05 -6.58 5.93
CA GLY A 31 0.97 -7.66 4.94
C GLY A 31 0.02 -7.36 3.78
N SER A 32 -1.15 -6.78 4.06
CA SER A 32 -2.11 -6.42 3.00
C SER A 32 -1.63 -5.25 2.15
N ALA A 33 -1.02 -4.23 2.75
CA ALA A 33 -0.47 -3.10 2.02
C ALA A 33 0.67 -3.53 1.09
N ILE A 34 1.64 -4.30 1.61
CA ILE A 34 2.78 -4.81 0.86
C ILE A 34 2.29 -5.65 -0.32
N THR A 35 1.41 -6.62 -0.07
CA THR A 35 0.86 -7.49 -1.12
C THR A 35 0.21 -6.68 -2.24
N ARG A 36 -0.47 -5.58 -1.88
CA ARG A 36 -1.13 -4.73 -2.87
C ARG A 36 -0.14 -3.99 -3.76
N TYR A 37 0.92 -3.41 -3.19
CA TYR A 37 1.95 -2.72 -3.98
C TYR A 37 2.72 -3.69 -4.90
N PHE A 38 3.07 -4.88 -4.39
CA PHE A 38 3.73 -5.91 -5.20
C PHE A 38 2.85 -6.44 -6.34
N LYS A 39 1.57 -6.73 -6.08
CA LYS A 39 0.63 -7.12 -7.13
C LYS A 39 0.41 -6.02 -8.17
N ALA A 40 0.36 -4.77 -7.72
CA ALA A 40 0.24 -3.64 -8.62
C ALA A 40 1.48 -3.52 -9.51
N SER A 41 2.69 -3.62 -8.96
CA SER A 41 3.92 -3.57 -9.77
C SER A 41 4.03 -4.74 -10.74
N GLU A 42 3.73 -5.95 -10.29
CA GLU A 42 3.75 -7.14 -11.14
C GLU A 42 2.81 -6.96 -12.34
N HIS A 43 1.57 -6.55 -12.08
CA HIS A 43 0.61 -6.28 -13.15
C HIS A 43 1.11 -5.20 -14.12
N ILE A 44 1.64 -4.09 -13.61
CA ILE A 44 2.14 -2.97 -14.43
C ILE A 44 3.31 -3.41 -15.31
N LEU A 45 4.23 -4.22 -14.78
CA LEU A 45 5.39 -4.69 -15.52
C LEU A 45 5.03 -5.73 -16.58
N GLU A 46 4.03 -6.57 -16.31
CA GLU A 46 3.56 -7.59 -17.25
C GLU A 46 2.71 -6.99 -18.37
N THR A 47 1.76 -6.12 -18.05
CA THR A 47 0.77 -5.62 -19.02
C THR A 47 1.14 -4.26 -19.59
N GLY A 48 1.96 -3.48 -18.88
CA GLY A 48 2.20 -2.07 -19.19
C GLY A 48 0.96 -1.20 -18.95
N GLU A 49 -0.04 -1.68 -18.21
CA GLU A 49 -1.31 -0.98 -17.96
C GLU A 49 -1.56 -0.75 -16.47
N PRO A 50 -2.30 0.32 -16.10
CA PRO A 50 -2.66 0.57 -14.72
C PRO A 50 -3.62 -0.52 -14.22
N PRO A 51 -3.45 -1.02 -12.98
CA PRO A 51 -4.36 -1.99 -12.39
C PRO A 51 -5.80 -1.48 -12.40
N ALA A 52 -6.77 -2.36 -12.66
CA ALA A 52 -8.19 -1.99 -12.72
C ALA A 52 -8.69 -1.29 -11.43
N GLU A 53 -8.11 -1.62 -10.28
CA GLU A 53 -8.41 -0.96 -9.01
C GLU A 53 -8.00 0.52 -8.94
N TRP A 54 -7.13 0.99 -9.84
CA TRP A 54 -6.74 2.40 -9.94
C TRP A 54 -7.74 3.21 -10.76
N LEU A 55 -8.38 2.56 -11.74
CA LEU A 55 -9.43 3.14 -12.60
C LEU A 55 -10.78 3.26 -11.87
N VAL A 56 -10.92 2.61 -10.71
CA VAL A 56 -12.11 2.73 -9.87
C VAL A 56 -11.96 3.95 -8.95
N PRO A 57 -12.86 4.95 -9.04
CA PRO A 57 -12.84 6.09 -8.14
C PRO A 57 -13.13 5.65 -6.70
N PRO A 58 -12.51 6.29 -5.69
CA PRO A 58 -12.70 5.91 -4.29
C PRO A 58 -14.18 5.98 -3.90
N LEU A 59 -14.65 5.01 -3.13
CA LEU A 59 -16.04 4.90 -2.65
C LEU A 59 -16.57 6.22 -2.08
N ARG A 60 -15.73 6.97 -1.37
CA ARG A 60 -16.08 8.29 -0.83
C ARG A 60 -16.54 9.26 -1.93
N ARG A 61 -15.87 9.30 -3.10
CA ARG A 61 -16.33 10.15 -4.23
C ARG A 61 -17.60 9.63 -4.88
N ARG A 62 -17.83 8.30 -4.91
CA ARG A 62 -19.06 7.71 -5.45
C ARG A 62 -20.29 8.09 -4.64
N ILE A 63 -20.18 8.19 -3.31
CA ILE A 63 -21.31 8.50 -2.43
C ILE A 63 -21.73 9.98 -2.56
N PHE A 64 -20.78 10.88 -2.82
CA PHE A 64 -21.03 12.33 -2.87
C PHE A 64 -21.20 12.89 -4.30
N SER A 65 -21.24 12.05 -5.35
CA SER A 65 -21.36 12.49 -6.75
C SER A 65 -22.46 11.76 -7.50
N ALA A 66 -23.27 12.50 -8.27
CA ALA A 66 -24.35 11.96 -9.10
C ALA A 66 -23.86 11.24 -10.37
N ALA A 67 -22.62 11.53 -10.80
CA ALA A 67 -21.94 10.84 -11.90
C ALA A 67 -20.61 10.25 -11.41
N PRO A 68 -20.20 9.05 -11.85
CA PRO A 68 -18.88 8.51 -11.52
C PRO A 68 -17.82 9.44 -12.12
N PRO A 69 -16.95 10.08 -11.31
CA PRO A 69 -15.88 10.89 -11.85
C PRO A 69 -14.92 9.98 -12.61
N ALA A 70 -14.60 10.35 -13.85
CA ALA A 70 -13.54 9.70 -14.61
C ALA A 70 -12.21 9.86 -13.84
N VAL A 71 -11.41 8.81 -13.81
CA VAL A 71 -10.08 8.87 -13.20
C VAL A 71 -9.19 9.64 -14.16
N THR A 72 -8.61 10.73 -13.69
CA THR A 72 -7.71 11.56 -14.49
C THR A 72 -6.33 10.92 -14.58
N GLN A 73 -5.61 11.17 -15.69
CA GLN A 73 -4.23 10.73 -15.85
C GLN A 73 -3.34 11.15 -14.65
N ASP A 74 -3.53 12.36 -14.12
CA ASP A 74 -2.81 12.84 -12.94
C ASP A 74 -2.99 11.94 -11.69
N GLU A 75 -4.17 11.32 -11.54
CA GLU A 75 -4.43 10.42 -10.41
C GLU A 75 -3.72 9.07 -10.59
N ILE A 76 -3.63 8.59 -11.83
CA ILE A 76 -2.87 7.39 -12.19
C ILE A 76 -1.37 7.65 -11.97
N MET A 77 -0.86 8.81 -12.43
CA MET A 77 0.52 9.22 -12.21
C MET A 77 0.85 9.34 -10.73
N LYS A 78 -0.05 9.94 -9.94
CA LYS A 78 0.15 10.06 -8.49
C LYS A 78 0.22 8.69 -7.79
N ARG A 79 -0.60 7.72 -8.20
CA ARG A 79 -0.55 6.35 -7.67
C ARG A 79 0.73 5.63 -8.05
N LEU A 80 1.23 5.87 -9.27
CA LEU A 80 2.53 5.36 -9.70
C LEU A 80 3.66 5.96 -8.85
N ASP A 81 3.65 7.28 -8.60
CA ASP A 81 4.62 7.95 -7.74
C ASP A 81 4.56 7.45 -6.28
N GLU A 82 3.37 7.13 -5.77
CA GLU A 82 3.21 6.50 -4.44
C GLU A 82 3.84 5.10 -4.41
N LEU A 83 3.68 4.32 -5.49
CA LEU A 83 4.29 3.00 -5.63
C LEU A 83 5.82 3.08 -5.71
N PHE A 84 6.36 4.08 -6.41
CA PHE A 84 7.79 4.42 -6.39
C PHE A 84 8.31 4.68 -4.97
N ARG A 85 7.68 5.63 -4.25
CA ARG A 85 8.10 5.97 -2.88
C ARG A 85 8.00 4.79 -1.94
N PHE A 86 7.00 3.93 -2.12
CA PHE A 86 6.87 2.69 -1.36
C PHE A 86 8.11 1.82 -1.56
N PHE A 87 8.50 1.54 -2.80
CA PHE A 87 9.65 0.68 -3.08
C PHE A 87 11.00 1.31 -2.70
N GLU A 88 11.16 2.63 -2.83
CA GLU A 88 12.35 3.37 -2.37
C GLU A 88 12.62 3.15 -0.87
N HIS A 89 11.58 3.16 -0.04
CA HIS A 89 11.70 3.02 1.42
C HIS A 89 11.44 1.59 1.90
N CYS A 90 11.18 0.66 0.98
CA CYS A 90 10.83 -0.71 1.29
C CYS A 90 12.07 -1.47 1.78
N SER A 91 12.04 -1.94 3.03
CA SER A 91 13.10 -2.77 3.62
C SER A 91 12.95 -4.27 3.31
N PHE A 92 11.99 -4.67 2.45
CA PHE A 92 11.73 -6.08 2.14
C PHE A 92 12.62 -6.65 1.03
N PHE A 93 13.38 -5.81 0.34
CA PHE A 93 14.35 -6.30 -0.64
C PHE A 93 15.57 -6.86 0.07
N GLU A 94 15.86 -8.13 -0.18
CA GLU A 94 17.11 -8.76 0.29
C GLU A 94 18.34 -8.20 -0.44
N ASN A 95 18.14 -7.75 -1.69
CA ASN A 95 19.20 -7.22 -2.55
C ASN A 95 18.84 -5.83 -3.07
N GLU A 96 19.72 -4.87 -2.79
CA GLU A 96 19.64 -3.49 -3.28
C GLU A 96 19.54 -3.41 -4.79
N TRP A 97 20.31 -4.23 -5.51
CA TRP A 97 20.30 -4.27 -6.96
C TRP A 97 18.92 -4.63 -7.54
N THR A 98 18.20 -5.55 -6.89
CA THR A 98 16.85 -5.93 -7.31
C THR A 98 15.86 -4.78 -7.13
N ARG A 99 16.02 -4.00 -6.05
CA ARG A 99 15.23 -2.79 -5.83
C ARG A 99 15.50 -1.75 -6.92
N GLU A 100 16.77 -1.48 -7.21
CA GLU A 100 17.16 -0.53 -8.26
C GLU A 100 16.63 -0.96 -9.63
N GLN A 101 16.73 -2.25 -9.97
CA GLN A 101 16.21 -2.78 -11.22
C GLN A 101 14.69 -2.60 -11.32
N LEU A 102 13.94 -2.89 -10.25
CA LEU A 102 12.50 -2.70 -10.21
C LEU A 102 12.14 -1.22 -10.42
N LEU A 103 12.81 -0.31 -9.73
CA LEU A 103 12.59 1.14 -9.85
C LEU A 103 12.90 1.62 -11.28
N ALA A 104 13.98 1.15 -11.90
CA ALA A 104 14.33 1.48 -13.27
C ALA A 104 13.27 1.00 -14.27
N GLN A 105 12.71 -0.20 -14.08
CA GLN A 105 11.62 -0.71 -14.91
C GLN A 105 10.34 0.12 -14.76
N LEU A 106 9.97 0.47 -13.53
CA LEU A 106 8.84 1.35 -13.26
C LEU A 106 9.06 2.75 -13.87
N GLU A 107 10.31 3.20 -13.99
CA GLU A 107 10.63 4.52 -14.53
C GLU A 107 10.42 4.56 -16.03
N ALA A 108 10.80 3.48 -16.72
CA ALA A 108 10.47 3.28 -18.12
C ALA A 108 8.95 3.27 -18.35
N VAL A 109 8.18 2.62 -17.47
CA VAL A 109 6.71 2.64 -17.53
C VAL A 109 6.17 4.06 -17.33
N ARG A 110 6.66 4.78 -16.31
CA ARG A 110 6.27 6.17 -16.05
C ARG A 110 6.50 7.06 -17.27
N ALA A 111 7.67 6.96 -17.89
CA ALA A 111 8.00 7.72 -19.10
C ALA A 111 7.10 7.35 -20.29
N THR A 112 6.67 6.09 -20.38
CA THR A 112 5.73 5.61 -21.40
C THR A 112 4.34 6.18 -21.16
N TRP A 113 3.86 6.11 -19.92
CA TRP A 113 2.53 6.59 -19.55
C TRP A 113 2.42 8.12 -19.57
N ALA A 114 3.50 8.86 -19.32
CA ALA A 114 3.52 10.32 -19.45
C ALA A 114 3.24 10.80 -20.88
N LYS A 115 3.51 9.95 -21.88
CA LYS A 115 3.25 10.25 -23.30
C LYS A 115 1.89 9.71 -23.78
N ARG A 116 1.23 8.87 -22.98
CA ARG A 116 -0.04 8.22 -23.31
C ARG A 116 -1.17 9.02 -22.68
N ASP A 117 -2.20 9.33 -23.46
CA ASP A 117 -3.44 9.86 -22.90
C ASP A 117 -4.31 8.68 -22.46
N PHE A 118 -4.87 8.77 -21.25
CA PHE A 118 -5.73 7.75 -20.65
C PHE A 118 -7.22 8.16 -20.66
N ALA A 119 -7.56 9.13 -21.51
CA ALA A 119 -8.90 9.65 -21.75
C ALA A 119 -9.88 8.63 -22.35
#